data_AF-A0A1Y0GWA1-F1
#
_entry.id   AF-A0A1Y0GWA1-F1
#
_cell.length_a   1.000
_cell.length_b   1.000
_cell.length_c   1.000
_cell.angle_alpha   90.00
_cell.angle_beta   90.00
_cell.angle_gamma   90.00
#
_symmetry.space_group_name_H-M   'P 1'
#
loop_
_entity.id
_entity.type
_entity.pdbx_description
1 polymer ?
#
loop_
_entity_poly.entity_id
_entity_poly.type
_entity_poly.pdbx_seq_one_letter_code
_entity_poly.pdbx_strand_id
1 'polypeptide(L)'
;MNRVLVTGFGAFRDIEANPSQWLAEQVRDELGSRVEVLEVSYAVVDEFVSELDGDSFDAWLMMGVHGSAERMHLECVARNWCGMEADVRGEVRGPGMIDPALPGHLHGTLFAGRGRMLRLMRAVICVIICFFVGWLGSRRSGSGFCMCLGRR
;
A
#
# COMPACT_ATOMS: atom_id res chain seq x y z
N MET A 1 24.66 -1.22 -3.90
CA MET A 1 23.47 -0.62 -4.55
C MET A 1 22.29 -0.89 -3.63
N ASN A 2 21.46 0.10 -3.31
CA ASN A 2 20.32 -0.13 -2.41
C ASN A 2 19.31 -1.04 -3.12
N ARG A 3 18.89 -2.12 -2.46
CA ARG A 3 17.88 -3.06 -2.95
C ARG A 3 16.51 -2.50 -2.61
N VAL A 4 15.76 -2.05 -3.61
CA VAL A 4 14.40 -1.55 -3.42
C VAL A 4 13.43 -2.61 -3.90
N LEU A 5 12.53 -3.03 -3.02
CA LEU A 5 11.32 -3.74 -3.39
C LEU A 5 10.28 -2.70 -3.79
N VAL A 6 9.67 -2.86 -4.97
CA VAL A 6 8.56 -2.03 -5.40
C VAL A 6 7.33 -2.90 -5.55
N THR A 7 6.22 -2.48 -4.95
CA THR A 7 4.93 -3.17 -5.13
C THR A 7 3.92 -2.24 -5.77
N GLY A 8 3.14 -2.77 -6.70
CA GLY A 8 1.96 -2.12 -7.27
C GLY A 8 0.74 -3.01 -7.11
N PHE A 9 -0.42 -2.52 -7.55
CA PHE A 9 -1.65 -3.31 -7.61
C PHE A 9 -2.09 -3.53 -9.04
N GLY A 10 -2.63 -4.71 -9.31
CA GLY A 10 -3.30 -5.03 -10.56
C GLY A 10 -4.64 -4.31 -10.72
N ALA A 11 -5.38 -4.70 -11.77
CA ALA A 11 -6.74 -4.24 -12.04
C ALA A 11 -7.69 -4.48 -10.85
N PHE A 12 -8.67 -3.60 -10.66
CA PHE A 12 -9.71 -3.77 -9.65
C PHE A 12 -10.98 -2.98 -9.99
N ARG A 13 -12.15 -3.53 -9.65
CA ARG A 13 -13.46 -2.94 -9.95
C ARG A 13 -13.54 -2.60 -11.46
N ASP A 14 -13.86 -1.34 -11.77
CA ASP A 14 -14.00 -0.82 -13.13
C ASP A 14 -12.66 -0.34 -13.73
N ILE A 15 -11.54 -0.51 -13.03
CA ILE A 15 -10.21 -0.12 -13.50
C ILE A 15 -9.55 -1.32 -14.16
N GLU A 16 -9.62 -1.37 -15.49
CA GLU A 16 -9.01 -2.43 -16.31
C GLU A 16 -7.48 -2.38 -16.32
N ALA A 17 -6.91 -1.19 -16.18
CA ALA A 17 -5.47 -0.97 -16.14
C ALA A 17 -5.11 -0.06 -14.96
N ASN A 18 -4.49 -0.64 -13.93
CA ASN A 18 -4.09 0.11 -12.75
C ASN A 18 -2.75 0.83 -13.00
N PRO A 19 -2.69 2.18 -12.90
CA PRO A 19 -1.46 2.92 -13.13
C PRO A 19 -0.29 2.51 -12.22
N SER A 20 -0.59 1.99 -11.02
CA SER A 20 0.45 1.51 -10.10
C SER A 20 1.14 0.23 -10.60
N GLN A 21 0.42 -0.66 -11.29
CA GLN A 21 1.03 -1.80 -11.98
C GLN A 21 1.98 -1.32 -13.07
N TRP A 22 1.50 -0.44 -13.96
CA TRP A 22 2.31 0.08 -15.06
C TRP A 22 3.59 0.75 -14.55
N LEU A 23 3.49 1.63 -13.54
CA LEU A 23 4.66 2.27 -12.93
C LEU A 23 5.63 1.26 -12.32
N ALA A 24 5.13 0.22 -11.65
CA ALA A 24 5.97 -0.80 -11.04
C ALA A 24 6.75 -1.57 -12.12
N GLU A 25 6.10 -1.95 -13.21
CA GLU A 25 6.73 -2.63 -14.34
C GLU A 25 7.80 -1.74 -15.01
N GLN A 26 7.54 -0.44 -15.21
CA GLN A 26 8.56 0.49 -15.72
C GLN A 26 9.79 0.57 -14.80
N VAL A 27 9.59 0.59 -13.47
CA VAL A 27 10.71 0.59 -12.51
C VAL A 27 11.53 -0.69 -12.59
N ARG A 28 10.90 -1.86 -12.79
CA ARG A 28 11.62 -3.11 -13.05
C ARG A 28 12.48 -2.98 -14.30
N ASP A 29 11.90 -2.49 -15.38
CA ASP A 29 12.52 -2.49 -16.71
C ASP A 29 13.67 -1.46 -16.79
N GLU A 30 13.52 -0.29 -16.18
CA GLU A 30 14.54 0.77 -16.19
C GLU A 30 15.62 0.60 -15.12
N LEU A 31 15.25 0.12 -13.92
CA LEU A 31 16.17 0.09 -12.77
C LEU A 31 16.58 -1.33 -12.35
N GLY A 32 16.02 -2.38 -12.94
CA GLY A 32 16.28 -3.77 -12.56
C GLY A 32 15.84 -4.10 -11.12
N SER A 33 14.90 -3.32 -10.58
CA SER A 33 14.42 -3.50 -9.20
C SER A 33 13.54 -4.74 -9.05
N ARG A 34 13.46 -5.29 -7.83
CA ARG A 34 12.48 -6.35 -7.53
C ARG A 34 11.09 -5.72 -7.52
N VAL A 35 10.18 -6.29 -8.30
CA VAL A 35 8.82 -5.77 -8.46
C VAL A 35 7.79 -6.87 -8.30
N GLU A 36 6.75 -6.58 -7.52
CA GLU A 36 5.61 -7.48 -7.33
C GLU A 36 4.31 -6.70 -7.59
N VAL A 37 3.43 -7.26 -8.41
CA VAL A 37 2.10 -6.69 -8.68
C VAL A 37 1.08 -7.54 -7.94
N LEU A 38 0.44 -6.94 -6.95
CA LEU A 38 -0.51 -7.64 -6.07
C LEU A 38 -1.93 -7.53 -6.61
N GLU A 39 -2.70 -8.60 -6.50
CA GLU A 39 -4.15 -8.52 -6.64
C GLU A 39 -4.72 -7.65 -5.51
N VAL A 40 -5.74 -6.85 -5.79
CA VAL A 40 -6.42 -6.02 -4.77
C VAL A 40 -7.34 -6.91 -3.93
N SER A 41 -6.73 -7.80 -3.14
CA SER A 41 -7.34 -8.86 -2.35
C SER A 41 -6.66 -8.94 -0.98
N TYR A 42 -7.44 -8.94 0.10
CA TYR A 42 -6.86 -8.96 1.44
C TYR A 42 -6.08 -10.25 1.70
N ALA A 43 -6.60 -11.38 1.23
CA ALA A 43 -5.94 -12.68 1.36
C ALA A 43 -4.59 -12.73 0.61
N VAL A 44 -4.52 -12.19 -0.61
CA VAL A 44 -3.28 -12.16 -1.41
C VAL A 44 -2.24 -11.27 -0.76
N VAL A 45 -2.64 -10.11 -0.21
CA VAL A 45 -1.72 -9.24 0.50
C VAL A 45 -1.20 -9.91 1.78
N ASP A 46 -2.07 -10.58 2.55
CA ASP A 46 -1.64 -11.31 3.75
C ASP A 46 -0.65 -12.44 3.44
N GLU A 47 -0.93 -13.22 2.39
CA GLU A 47 -0.06 -14.30 1.92
C GLU A 47 1.31 -13.74 1.52
N PHE A 48 1.33 -12.72 0.64
CA PHE A 48 2.54 -12.03 0.22
C PHE A 48 3.37 -11.53 1.40
N VAL A 49 2.72 -10.87 2.36
CA VAL A 49 3.41 -10.35 3.56
C VAL A 49 3.92 -11.47 4.45
N SER A 50 3.20 -12.59 4.56
CA SER A 50 3.61 -13.72 5.39
C SER A 50 4.84 -14.45 4.86
N GLU A 51 5.07 -14.39 3.54
CA GLU A 51 6.20 -15.00 2.86
C GLU A 51 7.34 -14.01 2.60
N LEU A 52 7.15 -12.74 2.92
CA LEU A 52 8.10 -11.69 2.61
C LEU A 52 9.36 -11.80 3.47
N ASP A 53 10.48 -12.15 2.84
CA ASP A 53 11.81 -12.04 3.45
C ASP A 53 12.23 -10.57 3.57
N GLY A 54 12.14 -10.02 4.77
CA GLY A 54 12.54 -8.65 5.06
C GLY A 54 14.00 -8.37 4.73
N ASP A 55 14.92 -9.32 4.92
CA ASP A 55 16.35 -9.10 4.70
C ASP A 55 16.71 -9.05 3.20
N SER A 56 15.76 -9.37 2.32
CA SER A 56 15.94 -9.36 0.86
C SER A 56 15.99 -7.97 0.23
N PHE A 57 15.54 -6.92 0.93
CA PHE A 57 15.55 -5.53 0.46
C PHE A 57 15.95 -4.54 1.56
N ASP A 58 16.44 -3.37 1.16
CA ASP A 58 16.84 -2.29 2.08
C ASP A 58 15.72 -1.23 2.22
N ALA A 59 14.83 -1.14 1.24
CA ALA A 59 13.65 -0.29 1.26
C ALA A 59 12.49 -0.93 0.50
N TRP A 60 11.26 -0.61 0.90
CA TRP A 60 10.04 -1.04 0.22
C TRP A 60 9.21 0.19 -0.17
N LEU A 61 9.06 0.40 -1.48
CA LEU A 61 8.17 1.39 -2.08
C LEU A 61 6.85 0.73 -2.46
N MET A 62 5.77 1.10 -1.77
CA MET A 62 4.42 0.65 -2.07
C MET A 62 3.70 1.71 -2.89
N MET A 63 3.20 1.32 -4.06
CA MET A 63 2.44 2.20 -4.94
C MET A 63 0.98 1.74 -5.00
N GLY A 64 0.09 2.71 -4.91
CA GLY A 64 -1.34 2.51 -5.11
C GLY A 64 -1.91 3.61 -5.99
N VAL A 65 -3.14 3.44 -6.44
CA VAL A 65 -3.86 4.46 -7.21
C VAL A 65 -4.84 5.21 -6.29
N HIS A 66 -4.92 6.52 -6.49
CA HIS A 66 -5.96 7.36 -5.89
C HIS A 66 -6.79 7.96 -7.02
N GLY A 67 -7.95 7.37 -7.30
CA GLY A 67 -8.74 7.63 -8.53
C GLY A 67 -9.18 9.09 -8.77
N SER A 68 -9.17 9.92 -7.73
CA SER A 68 -9.54 11.35 -7.81
C SER A 68 -8.39 12.33 -7.50
N ALA A 69 -7.15 11.85 -7.38
CA ALA A 69 -6.02 12.73 -7.11
C ALA A 69 -5.54 13.43 -8.38
N GLU A 70 -5.36 14.75 -8.31
CA GLU A 70 -4.78 15.56 -9.40
C GLU A 70 -3.24 15.59 -9.38
N ARG A 71 -2.63 15.09 -8.30
CA ARG A 71 -1.19 15.13 -8.04
C ARG A 71 -0.74 13.86 -7.34
N MET A 72 0.54 13.53 -7.46
CA MET A 72 1.13 12.45 -6.66
C MET A 72 1.10 12.78 -5.18
N HIS A 73 0.67 11.81 -4.37
CA HIS A 73 0.65 11.92 -2.92
C HIS A 73 1.74 11.02 -2.33
N LEU A 74 2.48 11.55 -1.36
CA LEU A 74 3.42 10.80 -0.54
C LEU A 74 2.75 10.54 0.81
N GLU A 75 2.34 9.30 1.04
CA GLU A 75 1.74 8.92 2.31
C GLU A 75 2.82 8.77 3.39
N CYS A 76 2.74 9.62 4.41
CA CYS A 76 3.67 9.62 5.55
C CYS A 76 3.09 8.94 6.79
N VAL A 77 1.80 8.59 6.78
CA VAL A 77 1.10 8.01 7.92
C VAL A 77 0.23 6.84 7.47
N ALA A 78 0.53 5.71 8.08
CA ALA A 78 -0.19 4.47 8.01
C ALA A 78 -1.25 4.40 9.11
N ARG A 79 -2.53 4.10 8.82
CA ARG A 79 -3.60 3.99 9.84
C ARG A 79 -4.01 2.54 10.05
N ASN A 80 -4.18 2.14 11.30
CA ASN A 80 -4.65 0.81 11.67
C ASN A 80 -6.17 0.76 11.67
N TRP A 81 -6.75 0.83 10.47
CA TRP A 81 -8.20 0.85 10.28
C TRP A 81 -8.51 0.29 8.89
N CYS A 82 -9.60 -0.47 8.76
CA CYS A 82 -10.15 -1.05 7.53
C CYS A 82 -11.57 -0.54 7.28
N GLY A 83 -11.87 -0.17 6.03
CA GLY A 83 -13.16 0.34 5.58
C GLY A 83 -14.18 -0.77 5.34
N MET A 84 -15.39 -0.39 4.92
CA MET A 84 -16.47 -1.34 4.61
C MET A 84 -16.41 -1.89 3.18
N GLU A 85 -15.46 -1.40 2.40
CA GLU A 85 -15.30 -1.71 1.00
C GLU A 85 -14.81 -3.15 0.79
N ALA A 86 -15.54 -3.87 -0.06
CA ALA A 86 -15.13 -5.19 -0.52
C ALA A 86 -13.91 -5.09 -1.44
N ASP A 87 -13.04 -6.09 -1.35
CA ASP A 87 -11.92 -6.32 -2.26
C ASP A 87 -12.39 -6.96 -3.59
N VAL A 88 -11.48 -7.29 -4.51
CA VAL A 88 -11.88 -7.88 -5.82
C VAL A 88 -12.44 -9.29 -5.71
N ARG A 89 -12.26 -9.96 -4.57
CA ARG A 89 -12.83 -11.28 -4.27
C ARG A 89 -14.14 -11.18 -3.50
N GLY A 90 -14.60 -9.98 -3.17
CA GLY A 90 -15.82 -9.74 -2.41
C GLY A 90 -15.65 -9.84 -0.89
N GLU A 91 -14.41 -9.96 -0.38
CA GLU A 91 -14.16 -10.02 1.06
C GLU A 91 -14.27 -8.61 1.67
N VAL A 92 -14.95 -8.51 2.82
CA VAL A 92 -15.05 -7.28 3.62
C VAL A 92 -14.49 -7.55 5.01
N ARG A 93 -13.50 -6.76 5.43
CA ARG A 93 -12.86 -6.89 6.76
C ARG A 93 -13.21 -5.79 7.75
N GLY A 94 -13.78 -4.68 7.28
CA GLY A 94 -14.20 -3.57 8.13
C GLY A 94 -15.71 -3.40 8.25
N PRO A 95 -16.17 -2.34 8.94
CA PRO A 95 -15.35 -1.27 9.51
C PRO A 95 -14.69 -1.70 10.82
N GLY A 96 -13.39 -1.47 11.00
CA GLY A 96 -12.69 -1.84 12.23
C GLY A 96 -11.18 -1.70 12.16
N MET A 97 -10.46 -2.04 13.24
CA MET A 97 -8.99 -2.08 13.23
C MET A 97 -8.49 -3.21 12.33
N ILE A 98 -7.37 -3.00 11.65
CA ILE A 98 -6.72 -4.05 10.85
C ILE A 98 -6.12 -5.11 11.78
N ASP A 99 -5.42 -4.68 12.83
CA ASP A 99 -4.96 -5.54 13.91
C ASP A 99 -5.17 -4.83 15.26
N PRO A 100 -6.05 -5.32 16.15
CA PRO A 100 -6.31 -4.69 17.44
C PRO A 100 -5.09 -4.63 18.38
N ALA A 101 -4.04 -5.41 18.11
CA ALA A 101 -2.80 -5.39 18.89
C ALA A 101 -1.80 -4.31 18.43
N LEU A 102 -2.01 -3.66 17.28
CA LEU A 102 -1.11 -2.64 16.74
C LEU A 102 -1.52 -1.21 17.13
N PRO A 103 -0.59 -0.24 17.13
CA PRO A 103 -0.91 1.17 17.33
C PRO A 103 -1.94 1.68 16.32
N GLY A 104 -2.68 2.74 16.66
CA GLY A 104 -3.68 3.34 15.77
C GLY A 104 -3.09 3.93 14.48
N HIS A 105 -1.79 4.28 14.50
CA HIS A 105 -1.07 4.78 13.32
C HIS A 105 0.43 4.46 13.40
N LEU A 106 1.08 4.43 12.24
CA LEU A 106 2.52 4.26 12.07
C LEU A 106 3.03 5.34 11.10
N HIS A 107 4.28 5.79 11.26
CA HIS A 107 4.88 6.78 10.36
C HIS A 107 5.73 6.11 9.30
N GLY A 108 5.67 6.63 8.06
CA GLY A 108 6.53 6.20 6.97
C GLY A 108 8.00 6.52 7.26
N THR A 109 8.89 5.57 6.95
CA THR A 109 10.33 5.69 7.22
C THR A 109 11.16 6.08 5.99
N LEU A 110 10.58 5.99 4.78
CA LEU A 110 11.30 6.15 3.51
C LEU A 110 12.03 7.50 3.38
N PHE A 111 11.47 8.57 3.96
CA PHE A 111 12.02 9.93 3.90
C PHE A 111 12.42 10.50 5.27
N ALA A 112 12.46 9.66 6.32
CA ALA A 112 12.60 10.12 7.70
C ALA A 112 14.04 10.56 8.10
N GLY A 113 15.02 10.55 7.20
CA GLY A 113 16.35 11.04 7.54
C GLY A 113 17.36 11.17 6.40
N ARG A 114 17.86 12.40 6.20
CA ARG A 114 19.24 12.62 5.73
C ARG A 114 20.19 12.22 6.87
N GLY A 115 20.69 10.98 6.84
CA GLY A 115 21.75 10.53 7.74
C GLY A 115 21.34 9.35 8.61
N ARG A 116 21.87 8.17 8.27
CA ARG A 116 21.66 6.86 8.91
C ARG A 116 20.30 6.22 8.57
N MET A 117 20.36 5.43 7.50
CA MET A 117 19.51 4.27 7.24
C MET A 117 19.56 3.34 8.46
N LEU A 118 18.71 3.61 9.45
CA LEU A 118 18.54 2.79 10.62
C LEU A 118 17.73 1.56 10.20
N ARG A 119 18.38 0.40 10.25
CA ARG A 119 17.72 -0.90 10.37
C ARG A 119 16.76 -0.84 11.55
N LEU A 120 15.50 -0.58 11.27
CA LEU A 120 14.40 -1.02 12.11
C LEU A 120 13.41 -1.76 11.20
N MET A 121 13.82 -2.95 10.77
CA MET A 121 12.88 -3.92 10.23
C MET A 121 12.06 -4.47 11.38
N ARG A 122 10.93 -3.80 11.63
CA ARG A 122 9.69 -4.41 12.07
C ARG A 122 8.61 -3.78 11.20
N ALA A 123 8.12 -4.59 10.27
CA ALA A 123 7.27 -4.25 9.14
C ALA A 123 6.23 -3.15 9.48
N VAL A 124 6.40 -1.98 8.86
CA VAL A 124 5.35 -0.98 8.72
C VAL A 124 5.01 -0.92 7.24
N ILE A 125 3.93 -1.60 6.86
CA ILE A 125 3.46 -1.69 5.49
C ILE A 125 2.32 -0.68 5.36
N CYS A 126 2.42 0.34 4.50
CA CYS A 126 1.28 1.16 4.06
C CYS A 126 0.79 0.57 2.74
N VAL A 127 -0.16 -0.34 2.83
CA VAL A 127 -0.96 -0.84 1.71
C VAL A 127 -1.97 0.26 1.36
N ILE A 128 -1.63 1.15 0.42
CA ILE A 128 -2.61 2.14 -0.05
C ILE A 128 -3.67 1.42 -0.89
N ILE A 129 -4.76 0.99 -0.22
CA ILE A 129 -6.01 0.64 -0.87
C ILE A 129 -6.98 1.82 -0.68
N CYS A 130 -6.79 2.87 -1.48
CA CYS A 130 -7.74 3.97 -1.55
C CYS A 130 -8.92 3.57 -2.44
N PHE A 131 -9.93 2.91 -1.87
CA PHE A 131 -11.22 2.76 -2.55
C PHE A 131 -12.02 4.05 -2.42
N PHE A 132 -12.20 4.78 -3.52
CA PHE A 132 -13.26 5.78 -3.63
C PHE A 132 -13.88 5.70 -5.02
N VAL A 133 -14.97 4.95 -5.16
CA VAL A 133 -15.89 5.09 -6.29
C VAL A 133 -17.08 5.86 -5.75
N GLY A 134 -16.98 7.18 -5.80
CA GLY A 134 -18.08 8.10 -5.55
C GLY A 134 -18.43 8.82 -6.84
N TRP A 135 -19.18 8.17 -7.73
CA TRP A 135 -19.77 8.85 -8.88
C TRP A 135 -20.95 9.71 -8.39
N LEU A 136 -20.81 11.04 -8.57
CA LEU A 136 -21.80 12.11 -8.44
C LEU A 136 -22.56 12.25 -7.11
N GLY A 137 -22.08 13.19 -6.29
CA GLY A 137 -22.98 14.01 -5.47
C GLY A 137 -22.73 14.05 -3.96
N SER A 138 -21.52 14.34 -3.49
CA SER A 138 -21.36 14.89 -2.14
C SER A 138 -20.04 15.63 -1.99
N ARG A 139 -20.14 16.93 -1.70
CA ARG A 139 -19.01 17.80 -1.37
C ARG A 139 -18.57 17.51 0.07
N ARG A 140 -17.24 17.47 0.26
CA ARG A 140 -16.50 17.61 1.55
C ARG A 140 -16.63 16.44 2.53
N SER A 141 -15.78 15.42 2.37
CA SER A 141 -14.97 14.93 3.51
C SER A 141 -13.68 14.29 2.97
N GLY A 142 -12.54 14.82 3.40
CA GLY A 142 -11.21 14.38 2.96
C GLY A 142 -10.71 13.21 3.80
N SER A 143 -11.22 12.01 3.55
CA SER A 143 -10.71 10.78 4.17
C SER A 143 -10.31 9.80 3.08
N GLY A 144 -9.12 10.01 2.51
CA GLY A 144 -8.37 8.92 1.88
C GLY A 144 -7.97 7.90 2.94
N PHE A 145 -7.98 6.63 2.56
CA PHE A 145 -7.90 5.49 3.46
C PHE A 145 -6.64 4.68 3.12
N CYS A 146 -5.58 4.73 3.95
CA CYS A 146 -4.42 3.83 3.82
C CYS A 146 -4.63 2.62 4.73
N MET A 147 -4.60 1.42 4.17
CA MET A 147 -4.55 0.16 4.90
C MET A 147 -3.11 -0.12 5.29
N CYS A 148 -2.84 -0.56 6.51
CA CYS A 148 -1.48 -0.84 6.94
C CYS A 148 -1.42 -2.15 7.70
N LEU A 149 -0.70 -3.13 7.15
CA LEU A 149 -0.52 -4.44 7.77
C LEU A 149 0.80 -4.44 8.56
N GLY A 150 0.74 -4.88 9.81
CA GLY A 150 1.93 -5.21 10.60
C GLY A 150 1.78 -6.63 11.13
N ARG A 151 2.88 -7.36 11.29
CA ARG A 151 2.91 -8.61 12.05
C ARG A 151 4.11 -8.66 13.00
N ARG A 152 3.92 -9.54 13.99
CA ARG A 152 4.64 -9.78 15.24
C ARG A 152 6.15 -10.01 15.09
#